data_AF-A0A914YZ59-F1
#
_entry.id   AF-A0A914YZ59-F1
#
_cell.length_a   1.000
_cell.length_b   1.000
_cell.length_c   1.000
_cell.angle_alpha   90.00
_cell.angle_beta   90.00
_cell.angle_gamma   90.00
#
_symmetry.space_group_name_H-M   'P 1'
#
loop_
_entity.id
_entity.type
_entity.pdbx_description
1 polymer ?
#
loop_
_entity_poly.entity_id
_entity_poly.type
_entity_poly.pdbx_seq_one_letter_code
_entity_poly.pdbx_strand_id
1 'polypeptide(L)' 'MICIGGVASGVAHGDSGGPIMAIRNNKWYVLGELYAGFFESIPSDDLAQVTHAWYTKIKPYCDWLAEVTHGEVVCE' A
#
# COMPACT_ATOMS: atom_id res chain seq x y z
N MET A 1 8.26 -0.98 6.19
CA MET A 1 7.12 -1.89 6.00
C MET A 1 5.91 -1.37 6.77
N ILE A 2 4.72 -1.47 6.20
CA ILE A 2 3.42 -1.30 6.84
C ILE A 2 2.67 -2.63 6.66
N CYS A 3 2.03 -3.15 7.70
CA CYS A 3 1.24 -4.38 7.64
C CYS A 3 -0.23 -4.03 7.81
N ILE A 4 -1.09 -4.62 6.99
CA ILE A 4 -2.53 -4.42 7.01
C ILE A 4 -3.18 -5.76 6.86
N GLY A 5 -4.05 -6.12 7.78
CA GLY A 5 -4.74 -7.39 7.74
C GLY A 5 -6.06 -7.34 8.48
N GLY A 6 -7.00 -8.15 8.01
CA GLY A 6 -8.38 -8.16 8.48
C GLY A 6 -9.32 -8.83 7.48
N VAL A 7 -10.55 -9.10 7.92
CA VAL A 7 -11.62 -9.60 7.03
C VAL A 7 -11.87 -8.54 5.94
N ALA A 8 -11.89 -8.95 4.67
CA ALA A 8 -12.05 -8.09 3.50
C ALA A 8 -10.91 -7.09 3.21
N SER A 9 -9.66 -7.38 3.62
CA SER A 9 -8.47 -6.58 3.22
C SER A 9 -8.15 -6.62 1.71
N GLY A 10 -8.76 -7.55 0.97
CA GLY A 10 -9.17 -7.34 -0.43
C GLY A 10 -8.11 -6.96 -1.47
N VAL A 11 -6.81 -7.17 -1.24
CA VAL A 11 -5.80 -6.96 -2.28
C VAL A 11 -5.62 -8.22 -3.12
N ALA A 12 -5.43 -8.05 -4.43
CA ALA A 12 -5.18 -9.10 -5.41
C ALA A 12 -3.78 -8.95 -6.02
N HIS A 13 -3.36 -9.96 -6.80
CA HIS A 13 -2.04 -9.93 -7.46
C HIS A 13 -1.87 -8.70 -8.39
N GLY A 14 -2.94 -8.24 -9.02
CA GLY A 14 -2.93 -7.06 -9.90
C GLY A 14 -2.82 -5.72 -9.18
N ASP A 15 -2.97 -5.68 -7.86
CA ASP A 15 -2.89 -4.44 -7.08
C ASP A 15 -1.45 -4.09 -6.68
N SER A 16 -0.48 -5.00 -6.91
CA SER A 16 0.93 -4.80 -6.61
C SER A 16 1.45 -3.51 -7.28
N GLY A 17 2.24 -2.70 -6.57
CA GLY A 17 2.61 -1.35 -7.01
C GLY A 17 1.61 -0.25 -6.62
N GLY A 18 0.38 -0.61 -6.24
CA GLY A 18 -0.66 0.34 -5.85
C GLY A 18 -0.40 1.00 -4.49
N PRO A 19 -0.83 2.26 -4.28
CA PRO A 19 -0.61 2.96 -3.03
C PRO A 19 -1.61 2.52 -1.94
N ILE A 20 -1.16 2.47 -0.69
CA ILE A 20 -2.06 2.74 0.43
C ILE A 20 -2.07 4.24 0.73
N MET A 21 -3.29 4.79 0.83
CA MET A 21 -3.51 6.19 1.12
C MET A 21 -4.33 6.40 2.39
N ALA A 22 -4.14 7.55 3.03
CA ALA A 22 -4.99 8.04 4.09
C ALA A 22 -5.44 9.48 3.81
N ILE A 23 -6.65 9.82 4.25
CA ILE A 23 -7.15 11.19 4.20
C ILE A 23 -6.78 11.89 5.51
N ARG A 24 -6.14 13.06 5.41
CA ARG A 24 -5.94 13.99 6.52
C ARG A 24 -6.21 15.40 6.03
N ASN A 25 -6.99 16.18 6.77
CA ASN A 25 -7.32 17.57 6.41
C ASN A 25 -7.83 17.71 4.96
N ASN A 26 -8.69 16.79 4.51
CA ASN A 26 -9.26 16.76 3.15
C ASN A 26 -8.22 16.62 2.01
N LYS A 27 -7.02 16.10 2.32
CA LYS A 27 -5.98 15.73 1.35
C LYS A 27 -5.66 14.24 1.46
N TRP A 28 -5.33 13.63 0.32
CA TRP A 28 -4.87 12.25 0.25
C TRP A 28 -3.34 12.19 0.38
N TYR A 29 -2.87 11.29 1.23
CA TYR A 29 -1.46 11.05 1.48
C TYR A 29 -1.09 9.62 1.11
N VAL A 30 -0.06 9.42 0.30
CA VAL A 30 0.50 8.10 0.01
C VAL A 30 1.41 7.70 1.17
N LEU A 31 1.08 6.60 1.85
CA LEU A 31 1.82 6.11 3.02
C LEU A 31 2.75 4.95 2.67
N GLY A 32 2.33 4.13 1.70
CA GLY A 32 3.04 2.94 1.28
C GLY A 32 2.64 2.48 -0.11
N GLU A 33 3.41 1.57 -0.66
CA GLU A 33 3.17 0.90 -1.95
C GLU A 33 3.04 -0.61 -1.71
N LEU A 34 2.07 -1.28 -2.34
CA LEU A 34 1.77 -2.69 -2.10
C LEU A 34 2.89 -3.57 -2.66
N TYR A 35 3.60 -4.25 -1.76
CA TYR A 35 4.70 -5.13 -2.12
C TYR A 35 4.27 -6.59 -2.22
N ALA A 36 3.56 -7.09 -1.21
CA ALA A 36 3.20 -8.51 -1.12
C ALA A 36 1.96 -8.72 -0.26
N GLY A 37 1.32 -9.87 -0.41
CA GLY A 37 0.20 -10.30 0.41
C GLY A 37 0.25 -11.79 0.71
N PHE A 38 -0.25 -12.18 1.88
CA PHE A 38 -0.49 -13.56 2.24
C PHE A 38 -1.94 -13.94 1.94
N PHE A 39 -2.10 -14.96 1.10
CA PHE A 39 -3.39 -15.53 0.76
C PHE A 39 -3.69 -16.65 1.75
N GLU A 40 -4.73 -16.50 2.56
CA GLU A 40 -5.36 -17.68 3.16
C GLU A 40 -6.41 -18.20 2.19
N SER A 41 -6.49 -19.53 2.06
CA SER A 41 -7.52 -20.19 1.27
C SER A 41 -8.87 -20.03 1.95
N ILE A 42 -9.53 -18.89 1.76
CA ILE A 42 -10.91 -18.70 2.20
C ILE A 42 -11.82 -19.43 1.19
N PRO A 43 -12.79 -20.26 1.63
CA PRO A 43 -13.63 -21.07 0.73
C PRO A 43 -14.67 -20.28 -0.09
N SER A 44 -14.44 -18.99 -0.38
CA SER A 44 -15.38 -18.15 -1.13
C SER A 44 -14.92 -17.99 -2.58
N ASP A 45 -15.79 -18.37 -3.52
CA ASP A 45 -15.61 -18.25 -4.97
C ASP A 45 -15.40 -16.80 -5.47
N ASP A 46 -15.55 -15.78 -4.61
CA ASP A 46 -15.44 -14.36 -4.98
C ASP A 46 -14.27 -13.65 -4.28
N LEU A 47 -13.08 -13.76 -4.88
CA LEU A 47 -11.83 -13.10 -4.49
C LEU A 47 -11.08 -13.82 -3.36
N ALA A 48 -9.92 -14.37 -3.70
CA ALA A 48 -8.92 -14.75 -2.71
C ALA A 48 -8.57 -13.51 -1.88
N GLN A 49 -9.13 -13.41 -0.67
CA GLN A 49 -8.85 -12.27 0.19
C GLN A 49 -7.46 -12.49 0.79
N VAL A 50 -6.53 -11.62 0.42
CA VAL A 50 -5.30 -11.48 1.19
C VAL A 50 -5.67 -11.07 2.60
N THR A 51 -5.35 -11.93 3.57
CA THR A 51 -5.64 -11.67 4.99
C THR A 51 -4.64 -10.69 5.57
N HIS A 52 -3.44 -10.63 5.00
CA HIS A 52 -2.36 -9.72 5.40
C HIS A 52 -1.59 -9.21 4.20
N ALA A 53 -1.60 -7.91 3.98
CA ALA A 53 -0.86 -7.19 2.96
C ALA A 53 0.29 -6.40 3.60
N TRP A 54 1.43 -6.39 2.91
CA TRP A 54 2.62 -5.65 3.27
C TRP A 54 2.88 -4.56 2.25
N TYR A 55 3.06 -3.34 2.76
CA TYR A 55 3.39 -2.18 1.96
C TYR A 55 4.80 -1.68 2.27
N THR A 56 5.55 -1.33 1.23
CA THR A 56 6.79 -0.55 1.35
C THR A 56 6.44 0.78 1.97
N LYS A 57 7.07 1.16 3.10
CA LYS A 57 6.79 2.45 3.75
C LYS A 57 7.47 3.54 2.92
N ILE A 58 6.75 4.58 2.49
CA ILE A 58 7.32 5.64 1.63
C ILE A 58 8.28 6.56 2.40
N LYS A 59 7.97 6.90 3.66
CA LYS A 59 8.72 7.93 4.42
C LYS A 59 10.26 7.78 4.42
N PRO A 60 10.85 6.58 4.58
CA PRO A 60 12.30 6.40 4.48
C PRO A 60 12.91 6.73 3.12
N TYR A 61 12.11 6.81 2.05
CA TYR A 61 12.56 7.07 0.68
C TYR A 61 12.34 8.52 0.24
N CYS A 62 11.91 9.42 1.14
CA CYS A 62 11.59 10.81 0.78
C CYS A 62 12.74 11.55 0.10
N ASP A 63 13.97 11.40 0.59
CA ASP A 63 15.15 12.06 0.00
C ASP A 63 15.41 11.56 -1.43
N TRP A 64 15.37 10.23 -1.61
CA TRP A 64 15.53 9.61 -2.93
C TRP A 64 14.41 10.01 -3.89
N LEU A 65 13.16 10.04 -3.42
CA LEU A 65 12.02 10.47 -4.21
C LEU A 65 12.15 11.93 -4.64
N ALA A 66 12.53 12.82 -3.73
CA ALA A 66 12.77 14.22 -4.05
C ALA A 66 13.91 14.39 -5.08
N GLU A 67 14.96 13.58 -4.97
CA GLU A 67 16.08 13.57 -5.92
C GLU A 67 15.63 13.13 -7.32
N VAL A 68 15.03 11.95 -7.46
CA VAL A 68 14.69 11.36 -8.77
C VAL A 68 13.50 12.03 -9.45
N THR A 69 12.66 12.73 -8.69
CA THR A 69 11.52 13.48 -9.21
C THR A 69 11.78 14.98 -9.30
N HIS A 70 13.02 15.43 -9.03
CA HIS A 70 13.39 16.85 -9.05
C HIS A 70 12.46 17.74 -8.20
N GLY A 71 12.02 17.21 -7.04
CA GLY A 71 11.15 17.91 -6.10
C GLY A 71 9.66 17.90 -6.44
N GLU A 72 9.19 17.14 -7.45
CA GLU A 72 7.76 17.00 -7.75
C GLU A 72 7.01 16.25 -6.63
N VAL A 73 7.65 15.25 -6.01
CA VAL A 73 7.09 14.55 -4.86
C VAL A 73 7.47 15.27 -3.57
N VAL A 74 6.46 15.74 -2.85
CA VAL A 74 6.62 16.44 -1.56
C VAL A 74 6.23 15.51 -0.41
N CYS A 75 7.13 15.33 0.56
CA CYS A 75 6.84 14.63 1.80
C CYS A 75 6.43 15.62 2.90
N GLU A 76 5.27 15.38 3.52
CA GLU A 76 4.69 16.19 4.62
C GLU A 76 4.63 15.44 5.97
#